data_AF-A0A1E3RNX1-F1
#
_entry.id   AF-A0A1E3RNX1-F1
#
_cell.length_a   1.000
_cell.length_b   1.000
_cell.length_c   1.000
_cell.angle_alpha   90.00
_cell.angle_beta   90.00
_cell.angle_gamma   90.00
#
_symmetry.space_group_name_H-M   'P 1'
#
loop_
_entity.id
_entity.type
_entity.pdbx_description
1 polymer ?
#
loop_
_entity_poly.entity_id
_entity_poly.type
_entity_poly.pdbx_seq_one_letter_code
_entity_poly.pdbx_strand_id
1 'polypeptide(L)'
;METRRPRTAALRFGLSTHGGFTAAREWQVVADAVGRRAELVLAFEDFFAPPPVAEMAVVSYCGADPLVSWEPWCWTDDRSPAVMQSLQAGALDEYVYRWADEIGEWGGRTMIRFAHEFNGDWYPWTPACGTSPSAYTAVWRHVHDIFTSRGVGNVKWVWAPTAGALGSLAQWYPATTTSMCSASTATTGACG
;
A
#
# COMPACT_ATOMS: atom_id res chain seq x y z
N MET A 1 14.96 -40.52 -6.55
CA MET A 1 15.53 -39.15 -6.48
C MET A 1 14.60 -38.25 -7.26
N GLU A 2 13.56 -37.74 -6.58
CA GLU A 2 12.50 -36.92 -7.18
C GLU A 2 13.05 -35.50 -7.39
N THR A 3 13.17 -35.06 -8.63
CA THR A 3 13.59 -33.70 -8.97
C THR A 3 12.43 -32.74 -8.68
N ARG A 4 12.49 -32.04 -7.55
CA ARG A 4 11.56 -30.96 -7.22
C ARG A 4 11.71 -29.85 -8.27
N ARG A 5 10.74 -29.73 -9.19
CA ARG A 5 10.63 -28.54 -10.07
C ARG A 5 10.58 -27.28 -9.21
N PRO A 6 11.29 -26.20 -9.58
CA PRO A 6 11.10 -24.92 -8.92
C PRO A 6 9.64 -24.48 -9.15
N ARG A 7 8.91 -24.16 -8.08
CA ARG A 7 7.66 -23.42 -8.23
C ARG A 7 8.03 -22.01 -8.68
N THR A 8 8.04 -21.75 -9.97
CA THR A 8 7.86 -20.39 -10.46
C THR A 8 6.48 -19.96 -9.98
N ALA A 9 6.44 -19.02 -9.04
CA ALA A 9 5.18 -18.36 -8.72
C ALA A 9 4.66 -17.73 -10.03
N ALA A 10 3.47 -18.13 -10.47
CA ALA A 10 2.87 -17.57 -11.67
C ALA A 10 2.67 -16.05 -11.47
N LEU A 11 2.96 -15.26 -12.51
CA LEU A 11 2.65 -13.84 -12.52
C LEU A 11 1.14 -13.66 -12.35
N ARG A 12 0.75 -12.91 -11.32
CA ARG A 12 -0.64 -12.57 -11.03
C ARG A 12 -1.05 -11.34 -11.82
N PHE A 13 -2.25 -11.36 -12.39
CA PHE A 13 -2.82 -10.18 -13.02
C PHE A 13 -3.49 -9.28 -11.99
N GLY A 14 -3.09 -8.01 -11.92
CA GLY A 14 -3.67 -7.01 -11.03
C GLY A 14 -4.36 -5.89 -11.78
N LEU A 15 -5.34 -5.25 -11.13
CA LEU A 15 -6.15 -4.20 -11.70
C LEU A 15 -6.39 -3.07 -10.70
N SER A 16 -6.28 -1.82 -11.15
CA SER A 16 -6.83 -0.66 -10.47
C SER A 16 -7.83 0.00 -11.42
N THR A 17 -9.01 0.35 -10.93
CA THR A 17 -10.00 1.12 -11.70
C THR A 17 -10.42 2.35 -10.90
N HIS A 18 -11.18 3.25 -11.52
CA HIS A 18 -11.56 4.51 -10.89
C HIS A 18 -12.43 4.29 -9.65
N GLY A 19 -13.39 3.36 -9.71
CA GLY A 19 -14.29 3.09 -8.57
C GLY A 19 -13.74 2.12 -7.51
N GLY A 20 -12.43 1.80 -7.55
CA GLY A 20 -11.75 1.06 -6.48
C GLY A 20 -12.38 -0.30 -6.16
N PHE A 21 -12.45 -0.63 -4.85
CA PHE A 21 -12.91 -1.91 -4.32
C PHE A 21 -14.40 -2.21 -4.47
N THR A 22 -15.21 -1.25 -4.91
CA THR A 22 -16.67 -1.47 -5.10
C THR A 22 -17.07 -1.55 -6.57
N ALA A 23 -16.14 -1.37 -7.50
CA ALA A 23 -16.41 -1.24 -8.92
C ALA A 23 -16.45 -2.58 -9.68
N ALA A 24 -17.22 -3.55 -9.17
CA ALA A 24 -17.30 -4.89 -9.77
C ALA A 24 -17.63 -4.87 -11.29
N ARG A 25 -18.44 -3.90 -11.74
CA ARG A 25 -18.75 -3.71 -13.16
C ARG A 25 -17.53 -3.29 -13.98
N GLU A 26 -16.69 -2.40 -13.46
CA GLU A 26 -15.46 -1.97 -14.14
C GLU A 26 -14.48 -3.13 -14.26
N TRP A 27 -14.35 -3.95 -13.20
CA TRP A 27 -13.49 -5.13 -13.23
C TRP A 27 -13.97 -6.16 -14.25
N GLN A 28 -15.29 -6.35 -14.38
CA GLN A 28 -15.86 -7.27 -15.36
C GLN A 28 -15.59 -6.78 -16.79
N VAL A 29 -15.74 -5.48 -17.07
CA VAL A 29 -15.41 -4.91 -18.38
C VAL A 29 -13.96 -5.18 -18.76
N VAL A 30 -13.03 -5.01 -17.81
CA VAL A 30 -11.62 -5.34 -18.05
C VAL A 30 -11.45 -6.83 -18.26
N ALA A 31 -12.07 -7.67 -17.43
CA ALA A 31 -11.97 -9.12 -17.53
C ALA A 31 -12.44 -9.64 -18.90
N ASP A 32 -13.53 -9.09 -19.44
CA ASP A 32 -14.06 -9.42 -20.76
C ASP A 32 -13.08 -9.00 -21.88
N ALA A 33 -12.45 -7.83 -21.74
CA ALA A 33 -11.50 -7.31 -22.72
C ALA A 33 -10.19 -8.11 -22.76
N VAL A 34 -9.68 -8.56 -21.61
CA VAL A 34 -8.38 -9.25 -21.50
C VAL A 34 -8.50 -10.78 -21.44
N GLY A 35 -9.72 -11.32 -21.35
CA GLY A 35 -9.99 -12.76 -21.30
C GLY A 35 -9.59 -13.45 -19.98
N ARG A 36 -9.35 -12.69 -18.90
CA ARG A 36 -9.04 -13.22 -17.56
C ARG A 36 -9.47 -12.24 -16.47
N ARG A 37 -9.89 -12.78 -15.31
CA ARG A 37 -10.20 -11.97 -14.13
C ARG A 37 -8.93 -11.50 -13.43
N ALA A 38 -9.01 -10.33 -12.79
CA ALA A 38 -7.97 -9.85 -11.90
C ALA A 38 -7.85 -10.77 -10.68
N GLU A 39 -6.62 -11.07 -10.29
CA GLU A 39 -6.28 -11.80 -9.06
C GLU A 39 -5.90 -10.84 -7.93
N LEU A 40 -5.65 -9.58 -8.26
CA LEU A 40 -5.36 -8.47 -7.35
C LEU A 40 -6.21 -7.27 -7.76
N VAL A 41 -6.90 -6.64 -6.83
CA VAL A 41 -7.56 -5.36 -7.05
C VAL A 41 -6.89 -4.32 -6.17
N LEU A 42 -6.52 -3.18 -6.74
CA LEU A 42 -5.92 -2.05 -6.03
C LEU A 42 -6.93 -0.92 -5.88
N ALA A 43 -6.98 -0.33 -4.68
CA ALA A 43 -7.63 0.94 -4.41
C ALA A 43 -6.69 1.85 -3.59
N PHE A 44 -7.00 3.14 -3.55
CA PHE A 44 -6.29 4.14 -2.76
C PHE A 44 -7.18 4.56 -1.59
N GLU A 45 -6.58 4.84 -0.45
CA GLU A 45 -7.29 5.32 0.73
C GLU A 45 -6.54 6.46 1.42
N ASP A 46 -7.32 7.45 1.83
CA ASP A 46 -6.90 8.56 2.68
C ASP A 46 -6.42 8.05 4.05
N PHE A 47 -5.46 8.73 4.67
CA PHE A 47 -4.94 8.32 5.98
C PHE A 47 -6.02 8.24 7.06
N PHE A 48 -6.93 9.21 7.06
CA PHE A 48 -7.97 9.40 8.07
C PHE A 48 -9.26 8.63 7.76
N ALA A 49 -9.34 7.97 6.60
CA ALA A 49 -10.43 7.05 6.29
C ALA A 49 -10.41 5.83 7.23
N PRO A 50 -11.59 5.27 7.57
CA PRO A 50 -11.63 3.95 8.20
C PRO A 50 -11.03 2.89 7.25
N PRO A 51 -10.49 1.78 7.77
CA PRO A 51 -10.01 0.70 6.91
C PRO A 51 -11.18 0.16 6.05
N PRO A 52 -11.02 -0.01 4.72
CA PRO A 52 -12.12 -0.37 3.81
C PRO A 52 -12.44 -1.88 3.87
N VAL A 53 -12.70 -2.40 5.07
CA VAL A 53 -12.87 -3.84 5.33
C VAL A 53 -14.05 -4.42 4.54
N ALA A 54 -15.18 -3.70 4.49
CA ALA A 54 -16.36 -4.17 3.78
C ALA A 54 -16.10 -4.28 2.27
N GLU A 55 -15.39 -3.31 1.71
CA GLU A 55 -15.05 -3.25 0.29
C GLU A 55 -13.95 -4.29 -0.06
N MET A 56 -12.95 -4.46 0.82
CA MET A 56 -11.97 -5.56 0.70
C MET A 56 -12.63 -6.94 0.76
N ALA A 57 -13.71 -7.10 1.53
CA ALA A 57 -14.49 -8.33 1.55
C ALA A 57 -15.21 -8.58 0.22
N VAL A 58 -15.66 -7.55 -0.51
CA VAL A 58 -16.21 -7.69 -1.86
C VAL A 58 -15.14 -8.20 -2.83
N VAL A 59 -13.93 -7.63 -2.80
CA VAL A 59 -12.80 -8.09 -3.63
C VAL A 59 -12.49 -9.57 -3.36
N SER A 60 -12.41 -9.93 -2.07
CA SER A 60 -12.14 -11.30 -1.63
C SER A 60 -13.24 -12.27 -2.07
N TYR A 61 -14.51 -11.86 -1.96
CA TYR A 61 -15.66 -12.64 -2.44
C TYR A 61 -15.62 -12.88 -3.95
N CYS A 62 -15.11 -11.93 -4.72
CA CYS A 62 -14.90 -12.08 -6.16
C CYS A 62 -13.68 -12.93 -6.55
N GLY A 63 -12.92 -13.45 -5.56
CA GLY A 63 -11.78 -14.33 -5.78
C GLY A 63 -10.46 -13.62 -6.08
N ALA A 64 -10.34 -12.33 -5.72
CA ALA A 64 -9.11 -11.56 -5.84
C ALA A 64 -8.58 -11.15 -4.45
N ASP A 65 -7.29 -10.82 -4.35
CA ASP A 65 -6.72 -10.22 -3.13
C ASP A 65 -6.85 -8.68 -3.20
N PRO A 66 -7.28 -8.01 -2.12
CA PRO A 66 -7.25 -6.55 -2.03
C PRO A 66 -5.84 -6.03 -1.76
N LEU A 67 -5.47 -4.96 -2.48
CA LEU A 67 -4.24 -4.19 -2.31
C LEU A 67 -4.59 -2.73 -2.05
N VAL A 68 -4.45 -2.28 -0.81
CA VAL A 68 -4.76 -0.90 -0.42
C VAL A 68 -3.50 -0.06 -0.53
N SER A 69 -3.55 1.03 -1.31
CA SER A 69 -2.54 2.09 -1.25
C SER A 69 -2.98 3.08 -0.19
N TRP A 70 -2.43 2.95 1.02
CA TRP A 70 -2.79 3.79 2.14
C TRP A 70 -1.86 4.99 2.18
N GLU A 71 -2.42 6.18 1.96
CA GLU A 71 -1.66 7.39 1.68
C GLU A 71 -1.61 8.29 2.93
N PRO A 72 -0.42 8.58 3.51
CA PRO A 72 -0.31 9.37 4.74
C PRO A 72 -0.46 10.87 4.49
N TRP A 73 -1.66 11.29 4.08
CA TRP A 73 -2.11 12.67 3.94
C TRP A 73 -3.64 12.72 3.94
N CYS A 74 -4.19 13.91 4.17
CA CYS A 74 -5.61 14.18 4.00
C CYS A 74 -5.84 14.72 2.58
N TRP A 75 -6.68 14.06 1.80
CA TRP A 75 -6.99 14.41 0.41
C TRP A 75 -7.70 15.75 0.27
N THR A 76 -8.37 16.21 1.34
CA THR A 76 -9.10 17.48 1.35
C THR A 76 -8.31 18.64 1.94
N ASP A 77 -7.16 18.39 2.58
CA ASP A 77 -6.30 19.41 3.18
C ASP A 77 -5.07 19.69 2.31
N ASP A 78 -4.08 20.40 2.88
CA ASP A 78 -2.84 20.72 2.17
C ASP A 78 -1.93 19.50 1.98
N ARG A 79 -1.15 19.52 0.89
CA ARG A 79 -0.17 18.46 0.56
C ARG A 79 1.12 18.57 1.38
N SER A 80 1.01 18.98 2.65
CA SER A 80 2.14 19.19 3.54
C SER A 80 2.66 17.88 4.16
N PRO A 81 3.92 17.81 4.61
CA PRO A 81 4.48 16.63 5.29
C PRO A 81 3.95 16.45 6.73
N ALA A 82 2.91 17.17 7.15
CA ALA A 82 2.44 17.21 8.54
C ALA A 82 1.99 15.84 9.06
N VAL A 83 1.34 15.02 8.23
CA VAL A 83 0.93 13.66 8.62
C VAL A 83 2.13 12.75 8.83
N MET A 84 3.17 12.84 7.99
CA MET A 84 4.42 12.10 8.20
C MET A 84 5.13 12.51 9.49
N GLN A 85 5.19 13.81 9.78
CA GLN A 85 5.78 14.32 11.02
C GLN A 85 4.99 13.86 12.25
N SER A 86 3.66 13.87 12.16
CA SER A 86 2.77 13.45 13.25
C SER A 86 2.85 11.95 13.51
N LEU A 87 2.93 11.13 12.45
CA LEU A 87 3.20 9.70 12.54
C LEU A 87 4.58 9.42 13.16
N GLN A 88 5.61 10.18 12.76
CA GLN A 88 6.95 10.02 13.33
C GLN A 88 6.99 10.35 14.83
N ALA A 89 6.13 11.28 15.28
CA ALA A 89 5.97 11.64 16.68
C ALA A 89 5.03 10.71 17.47
N GLY A 90 4.39 9.73 16.81
CA GLY A 90 3.41 8.83 17.42
C GLY A 90 2.03 9.46 17.69
N ALA A 91 1.79 10.68 17.19
CA ALA A 91 0.56 11.43 17.47
C ALA A 91 -0.68 10.87 16.75
N LEU A 92 -0.47 10.00 15.76
CA LEU A 92 -1.52 9.41 14.93
C LEU A 92 -1.67 7.90 15.15
N ASP A 93 -1.08 7.36 16.22
CA ASP A 93 -1.05 5.91 16.49
C ASP A 93 -2.45 5.31 16.63
N GLU A 94 -3.41 6.05 17.19
CA GLU A 94 -4.80 5.59 17.32
C GLU A 94 -5.45 5.26 15.97
N TYR A 95 -5.12 6.00 14.90
CA TYR A 95 -5.60 5.67 13.55
C TYR A 95 -4.99 4.37 13.04
N VAL A 96 -3.71 4.15 13.35
CA VAL A 96 -2.99 2.93 12.95
C VAL A 96 -3.47 1.72 13.75
N TYR A 97 -3.73 1.87 15.06
CA TYR A 97 -4.32 0.82 15.90
C TYR A 97 -5.68 0.41 15.36
N ARG A 98 -6.55 1.38 15.02
CA ARG A 98 -7.85 1.09 14.43
C ARG A 98 -7.73 0.27 13.13
N TRP A 99 -6.83 0.67 12.24
CA TRP A 99 -6.57 -0.07 11.00
C TRP A 99 -6.06 -1.49 11.28
N ALA A 100 -5.13 -1.64 12.22
CA ALA A 100 -4.61 -2.95 12.61
C ALA A 100 -5.70 -3.86 13.20
N ASP A 101 -6.53 -3.31 14.09
CA ASP A 101 -7.59 -4.05 14.78
C ASP A 101 -8.67 -4.52 13.81
N GLU A 102 -9.27 -3.61 13.04
CA GLU A 102 -10.39 -3.96 12.17
C GLU A 102 -9.96 -4.92 11.04
N ILE A 103 -8.75 -4.76 10.49
CA ILE A 103 -8.20 -5.71 9.50
C ILE A 103 -7.86 -7.05 10.16
N GLY A 104 -7.31 -7.03 11.37
CA GLY A 104 -7.00 -8.24 12.14
C GLY A 104 -8.25 -9.04 12.49
N GLU A 105 -9.31 -8.36 12.96
CA GLU A 105 -10.61 -8.93 13.29
C GLU A 105 -11.30 -9.53 12.06
N TRP A 106 -11.22 -8.85 10.91
CA TRP A 106 -11.74 -9.39 9.65
C TRP A 106 -11.04 -10.68 9.22
N GLY A 107 -9.72 -10.76 9.42
CA GLY A 107 -8.91 -11.96 9.15
C GLY A 107 -8.72 -12.31 7.67
N GLY A 108 -9.34 -11.55 6.75
CA GLY A 108 -9.15 -11.70 5.31
C GLY A 108 -7.72 -11.32 4.88
N ARG A 109 -7.25 -11.88 3.77
CA ARG A 109 -5.92 -11.55 3.25
C ARG A 109 -5.91 -10.10 2.75
N THR A 110 -5.03 -9.28 3.31
CA THR A 110 -4.89 -7.87 2.93
C THR A 110 -3.47 -7.59 2.47
N MET A 111 -3.32 -6.83 1.39
CA MET A 111 -2.04 -6.25 1.02
C MET A 111 -2.07 -4.74 1.27
N ILE A 112 -1.07 -4.19 1.97
CA ILE A 112 -0.98 -2.76 2.27
C ILE A 112 0.27 -2.19 1.58
N ARG A 113 0.05 -1.24 0.67
CA ARG A 113 1.05 -0.44 -0.02
C ARG A 113 1.08 0.97 0.59
N PHE A 114 1.63 1.04 1.80
CA PHE A 114 1.70 2.29 2.57
C PHE A 114 2.77 3.23 2.00
N ALA A 115 2.41 4.50 1.80
CA ALA A 115 3.31 5.57 1.37
C ALA A 115 4.18 5.17 0.15
N HIS A 116 3.53 4.86 -0.98
CA HIS A 116 4.18 4.47 -2.24
C HIS A 116 4.92 5.62 -2.91
N GLU A 117 5.82 5.31 -3.84
CA GLU A 117 6.51 6.31 -4.68
C GLU A 117 7.32 7.35 -3.87
N PHE A 118 7.78 6.95 -2.69
CA PHE A 118 8.50 7.78 -1.72
C PHE A 118 9.80 8.41 -2.25
N ASN A 119 10.40 7.84 -3.30
CA ASN A 119 11.60 8.35 -3.95
C ASN A 119 11.29 9.26 -5.17
N GLY A 120 10.02 9.62 -5.41
CA GLY A 120 9.60 10.63 -6.39
C GLY A 120 9.65 12.07 -5.84
N ASP A 121 8.90 12.97 -6.46
CA ASP A 121 8.85 14.41 -6.11
C ASP A 121 7.43 15.02 -6.01
N TRP A 122 6.37 14.20 -6.02
CA TRP A 122 4.97 14.66 -6.07
C TRP A 122 4.15 14.43 -4.79
N TYR A 123 4.59 13.53 -3.89
CA TYR A 123 3.83 13.19 -2.69
C TYR A 123 4.38 13.85 -1.42
N PRO A 124 3.53 14.16 -0.41
CA PRO A 124 3.94 14.77 0.85
C PRO A 124 5.02 14.00 1.62
N TRP A 125 5.08 12.68 1.43
CA TRP A 125 6.07 11.78 2.03
C TRP A 125 7.36 11.63 1.19
N THR A 126 7.57 12.49 0.20
CA THR A 126 8.82 12.55 -0.59
C THR A 126 9.79 13.61 -0.05
N PRO A 127 11.08 13.55 -0.42
CA PRO A 127 12.05 14.58 -0.02
C PRO A 127 11.71 15.96 -0.58
N ALA A 128 11.14 16.02 -1.79
CA ALA A 128 10.76 17.27 -2.44
C ALA A 128 9.68 18.03 -1.66
N CYS A 129 8.81 17.30 -0.96
CA CYS A 129 7.76 17.84 -0.11
C CYS A 129 8.16 17.89 1.38
N GLY A 130 9.43 17.63 1.73
CA GLY A 130 9.97 17.82 3.10
C GLY A 130 10.09 16.55 3.96
N THR A 131 9.87 15.37 3.41
CA THR A 131 10.06 14.09 4.13
C THR A 131 11.36 13.41 3.72
N SER A 132 12.34 13.39 4.62
CA SER A 132 13.64 12.74 4.36
C SER A 132 13.54 11.20 4.26
N PRO A 133 14.50 10.52 3.61
CA PRO A 133 14.53 9.05 3.57
C PRO A 133 14.52 8.36 4.94
N SER A 134 15.21 8.96 5.92
CA SER A 134 15.24 8.44 7.29
C SER A 134 13.90 8.64 8.01
N ALA A 135 13.24 9.78 7.82
CA ALA A 135 11.91 10.04 8.35
C ALA A 135 10.88 9.07 7.75
N TYR A 136 10.90 8.87 6.43
CA TYR A 136 10.07 7.87 5.75
C TYR A 136 10.28 6.47 6.35
N THR A 137 11.54 6.06 6.46
CA THR A 137 11.89 4.71 6.96
C THR A 137 11.44 4.51 8.40
N ALA A 138 11.59 5.53 9.25
CA ALA A 138 11.13 5.50 10.63
C ALA A 138 9.60 5.36 10.71
N VAL A 139 8.85 6.16 9.95
CA VAL A 139 7.39 6.12 9.91
C VAL A 139 6.89 4.78 9.36
N TRP A 140 7.45 4.29 8.25
CA TRP A 140 7.06 3.01 7.66
C TRP A 140 7.22 1.87 8.66
N ARG A 141 8.37 1.83 9.37
CA ARG A 141 8.63 0.82 10.41
C ARG A 141 7.66 0.95 11.57
N HIS A 142 7.40 2.17 12.03
CA HIS A 142 6.48 2.43 13.14
C HIS A 142 5.07 1.88 12.85
N VAL A 143 4.52 2.18 11.67
CA VAL A 143 3.21 1.68 11.23
C VAL A 143 3.20 0.14 11.11
N HIS A 144 4.25 -0.44 10.52
CA HIS A 144 4.41 -1.90 10.43
C HIS A 144 4.49 -2.57 11.82
N ASP A 145 5.24 -1.98 12.74
CA ASP A 145 5.49 -2.51 14.07
C ASP A 145 4.23 -2.44 14.93
N ILE A 146 3.36 -1.44 14.73
CA ILE A 146 2.02 -1.40 15.33
C ILE A 146 1.21 -2.64 14.92
N PHE A 147 1.07 -2.92 13.62
CA PHE A 147 0.34 -4.12 13.16
C PHE A 147 0.95 -5.43 13.72
N THR A 148 2.29 -5.49 13.76
CA THR A 148 3.01 -6.64 14.32
C THR A 148 2.71 -6.79 15.82
N SER A 149 2.69 -5.69 16.58
CA SER A 149 2.40 -5.69 18.02
C SER A 149 0.95 -6.09 18.34
N ARG A 150 0.02 -5.81 17.42
CA ARG A 150 -1.40 -6.22 17.50
C ARG A 150 -1.62 -7.67 17.04
N GLY A 151 -0.57 -8.38 16.60
CA GLY A 151 -0.67 -9.78 16.17
C GLY A 151 -1.34 -9.98 14.81
N VAL A 152 -1.38 -8.94 13.97
CA VAL A 152 -2.08 -8.98 12.68
C VAL A 152 -1.25 -9.75 11.64
N GLY A 153 -1.53 -11.05 11.50
CA GLY A 153 -0.80 -11.96 10.61
C GLY A 153 -1.33 -12.08 9.17
N ASN A 154 -2.53 -11.55 8.90
CA ASN A 154 -3.22 -11.61 7.61
C ASN A 154 -2.81 -10.50 6.63
N VAL A 155 -1.94 -9.57 7.05
CA VAL A 155 -1.44 -8.47 6.23
C VAL A 155 -0.13 -8.83 5.52
N LYS A 156 -0.01 -8.45 4.25
CA LYS A 156 1.24 -8.43 3.48
C LYS A 156 1.62 -6.99 3.16
N TRP A 157 2.81 -6.59 3.59
CA TRP A 157 3.34 -5.26 3.35
C TRP A 157 3.97 -5.16 1.95
N VAL A 158 3.66 -4.08 1.24
CA VAL A 158 4.16 -3.78 -0.10
C VAL A 158 4.97 -2.50 -0.05
N TRP A 159 6.29 -2.62 -0.14
CA TRP A 159 7.21 -1.50 -0.24
C TRP A 159 7.39 -1.13 -1.72
N ALA A 160 6.95 0.06 -2.12
CA ALA A 160 6.74 0.40 -3.52
C ALA A 160 7.43 1.71 -3.95
N PRO A 161 8.73 1.70 -4.28
CA PRO A 161 9.39 2.85 -4.92
C PRO A 161 8.84 3.17 -6.32
N THR A 162 9.09 4.39 -6.78
CA THR A 162 8.99 4.80 -8.18
C THR A 162 10.18 4.24 -8.98
N ALA A 163 9.89 3.59 -10.10
CA ALA A 163 10.85 3.20 -11.12
C ALA A 163 11.40 4.43 -11.85
N GLY A 164 12.72 4.47 -12.06
CA GLY A 164 13.36 5.53 -12.85
C GLY A 164 13.70 6.81 -12.07
N ALA A 165 13.24 6.95 -10.82
CA ALA A 165 13.71 8.03 -9.95
C ALA A 165 15.19 7.81 -9.57
N LEU A 166 15.98 8.88 -9.64
CA LEU A 166 17.44 8.86 -9.45
C LEU A 166 17.80 8.61 -7.98
N GLY A 167 18.80 7.76 -7.73
CA GLY A 167 19.38 7.55 -6.40
C GLY A 167 19.33 6.10 -5.90
N SER A 168 20.08 5.82 -4.82
CA SER A 168 20.10 4.48 -4.22
C SER A 168 18.82 4.21 -3.44
N LEU A 169 18.20 3.05 -3.66
CA LEU A 169 17.09 2.54 -2.87
C LEU A 169 17.51 2.03 -1.48
N ALA A 170 18.81 1.81 -1.25
CA ALA A 170 19.30 1.24 0.01
C ALA A 170 18.98 2.12 1.22
N GLN A 171 18.98 3.44 1.06
CA GLN A 171 18.67 4.40 2.13
C GLN A 171 17.19 4.41 2.56
N TRP A 172 16.32 3.78 1.76
CA TRP A 172 14.87 3.76 1.95
C TRP A 172 14.36 2.41 2.47
N TYR A 173 15.23 1.41 2.56
CA TYR A 173 14.82 0.04 2.83
C TYR A 173 14.54 -0.15 4.33
N PRO A 174 13.30 -0.52 4.72
CA PRO A 174 12.92 -0.59 6.14
C PRO A 174 13.44 -1.84 6.88
N ALA A 175 14.07 -2.78 6.18
CA ALA A 175 14.64 -4.02 6.73
C ALA A 175 13.67 -4.84 7.61
N THR A 176 12.40 -4.94 7.21
CA THR A 176 11.39 -5.77 7.89
C THR A 176 11.20 -7.13 7.19
N THR A 177 10.93 -8.18 7.97
CA THR A 177 10.96 -9.59 7.53
C THR A 177 9.76 -10.00 6.64
N THR A 178 8.80 -9.12 6.36
CA THR A 178 7.53 -9.48 5.69
C THR A 178 7.12 -8.47 4.60
N SER A 179 8.05 -8.05 3.76
CA SER A 179 7.80 -7.06 2.71
C SER A 179 7.94 -7.65 1.29
N MET A 180 6.94 -7.42 0.44
CA MET A 180 7.06 -7.55 -1.01
C MET A 180 7.56 -6.23 -1.59
N CYS A 181 8.56 -6.27 -2.49
CA CYS A 181 8.96 -5.09 -3.24
C CYS A 181 8.11 -4.96 -4.51
N SER A 182 7.57 -3.77 -4.77
CA SER A 182 6.92 -3.40 -6.02
C SER A 182 7.60 -2.16 -6.61
N ALA A 183 7.48 -1.91 -7.91
CA ALA A 183 7.97 -0.68 -8.52
C ALA A 183 6.81 -0.04 -9.29
N SER A 184 6.58 1.25 -9.05
CA SER A 184 5.50 2.02 -9.69
C SER A 184 6.09 2.96 -10.74
N THR A 185 5.40 3.18 -11.85
CA THR A 185 5.81 4.17 -12.87
C THR A 185 4.85 5.34 -12.80
N ALA A 186 5.37 6.55 -12.59
CA ALA A 186 4.60 7.78 -12.59
C ALA A 186 5.31 8.86 -13.42
N THR A 187 4.53 9.79 -13.97
CA THR A 187 5.04 10.98 -14.67
C THR A 187 5.24 12.09 -13.63
N THR A 188 6.40 12.74 -13.64
CA THR A 188 6.77 13.83 -12.72
C THR A 188 5.66 14.89 -12.59
N GLY A 189 5.33 15.27 -11.35
CA GLY A 189 4.41 16.37 -11.04
C GLY A 189 4.93 17.14 -9.84
N ALA A 190 5.04 18.46 -9.93
CA ALA A 190 5.64 19.26 -8.86
C ALA A 190 4.72 19.35 -7.63
N CYS A 191 5.29 19.25 -6.42
CA CYS A 191 4.63 19.71 -5.19
C CYS A 191 4.20 21.19 -5.37
N GLY A 192 2.92 21.49 -5.17
CA GLY A 192 2.34 22.84 -5.29
C GLY A 192 1.49 23.16 -4.07
#